data_AF-A1U6M3-F1
#
_entry.id   AF-A1U6M3-F1
#
_cell.length_a   1.000
_cell.length_b   1.000
_cell.length_c   1.000
_cell.angle_alpha   90.00
_cell.angle_beta   90.00
_cell.angle_gamma   90.00
#
_symmetry.space_group_name_H-M   'P 1'
#
loop_
_entity.id
_entity.type
_entity.pdbx_description
1 polymer ?
#
loop_
_entity_poly.entity_id
_entity_poly.type
_entity_poly.pdbx_seq_one_letter_code
_entity_poly.pdbx_strand_id
1 'polypeptide(L)'
;MTDPVSTDSSPNASSLDRRSFLKTGLGGAVFLSTISLSAGLTGCATAPAGRVSAVDSRMDARHQFQFLSRDDIALFEALLPAMFAGALPEEPNQRRFAIAGTIERIDQGIVKFGPANQQELRKLFDLLNFAPTRIALARVWSDWPSVSTADADAFLRRWRDSRIGLLNNGYIALTKIGNVAFYGHEDHWHLSGYPGPPAWMVDALPQFKPAV
;
A
#
# COMPACT_ATOMS: atom_id res chain seq x y z
N MET A 1 -61.74 23.47 -64.91
CA MET A 1 -63.12 23.11 -64.51
C MET A 1 -62.98 22.04 -63.44
N THR A 2 -63.52 22.33 -62.25
CA THR A 2 -63.70 21.45 -61.06
C THR A 2 -62.47 20.94 -60.30
N ASP A 3 -62.20 21.56 -59.14
CA ASP A 3 -61.67 20.87 -57.94
C ASP A 3 -62.70 19.85 -57.41
N PRO A 4 -62.29 18.86 -56.60
CA PRO A 4 -62.33 19.10 -55.15
C PRO A 4 -61.16 18.50 -54.34
N VAL A 5 -60.96 19.15 -53.19
CA VAL A 5 -60.17 18.77 -52.02
C VAL A 5 -60.47 17.35 -51.52
N SER A 6 -59.43 16.66 -51.08
CA SER A 6 -59.50 15.77 -49.90
C SER A 6 -58.13 15.78 -49.20
N THR A 7 -58.15 16.35 -48.01
CA THR A 7 -57.11 16.29 -46.99
C THR A 7 -56.91 14.84 -46.52
N ASP A 8 -55.66 14.38 -46.49
CA ASP A 8 -55.27 13.37 -45.51
C ASP A 8 -53.96 13.78 -44.83
N SER A 9 -54.10 14.05 -43.55
CA SER A 9 -53.03 14.38 -42.63
C SER A 9 -52.55 13.07 -42.02
N SER A 10 -51.37 12.58 -42.44
CA SER A 10 -50.66 11.53 -41.72
C SER A 10 -49.31 12.03 -41.21
N PRO A 11 -48.91 11.59 -40.01
CA PRO A 11 -48.25 12.46 -39.05
C PRO A 11 -46.73 12.38 -39.14
N ASN A 12 -46.08 13.47 -38.73
CA ASN A 12 -44.66 13.56 -38.40
C ASN A 12 -44.11 12.24 -37.87
N ALA A 13 -43.16 11.67 -38.61
CA ALA A 13 -42.31 10.59 -38.14
C ALA A 13 -41.79 10.99 -36.75
N SER A 14 -42.23 10.19 -35.78
CA SER A 14 -42.00 10.34 -34.35
C SER A 14 -40.51 10.54 -34.09
N SER A 15 -40.15 11.79 -33.78
CA SER A 15 -38.91 12.13 -33.10
C SER A 15 -38.86 11.26 -31.85
N LEU A 16 -37.99 10.24 -31.87
CA LEU A 16 -37.78 9.37 -30.72
C LEU A 16 -37.45 10.25 -29.53
N ASP A 17 -38.41 10.25 -28.62
CA ASP A 17 -38.59 11.26 -27.61
C ASP A 17 -37.45 11.15 -26.59
N ARG A 18 -36.57 12.16 -26.58
CA ARG A 18 -35.47 12.28 -25.62
C ARG A 18 -35.97 12.29 -24.17
N ARG A 19 -37.27 12.53 -23.96
CA ARG A 19 -37.95 12.43 -22.66
C ARG A 19 -38.38 11.01 -22.29
N SER A 20 -38.51 10.09 -23.24
CA SER A 20 -38.78 8.68 -22.98
C SER A 20 -37.56 7.98 -22.36
N PHE A 21 -36.35 8.37 -22.78
CA PHE A 21 -35.09 7.87 -22.21
C PHE A 21 -34.84 8.33 -20.76
N LEU A 22 -35.42 9.47 -20.36
CA LEU A 22 -35.38 9.95 -18.98
C LEU A 22 -36.47 9.33 -18.09
N LYS A 23 -37.53 8.74 -18.68
CA LYS A 23 -38.56 8.01 -17.94
C LYS A 23 -38.14 6.58 -17.58
N THR A 24 -37.27 5.95 -18.36
CA THR A 24 -36.67 4.65 -17.98
C THR A 24 -35.63 4.79 -16.86
N GLY A 25 -35.19 6.03 -16.53
CA GLY A 25 -34.32 6.33 -15.40
C GLY A 25 -35.03 6.45 -14.03
N LEU A 26 -36.35 6.36 -13.98
CA LEU A 26 -37.14 6.59 -12.76
C LEU A 26 -37.95 5.37 -12.28
N GLY A 27 -37.57 4.16 -12.73
CA GLY A 27 -38.22 2.89 -12.40
C GLY A 27 -37.33 1.90 -11.63
N GLY A 28 -36.26 2.37 -10.99
CA GLY A 28 -35.31 1.57 -10.21
C GLY A 28 -35.23 1.95 -8.73
N ALA A 29 -36.26 2.61 -8.21
CA ALA A 29 -36.40 2.94 -6.79
C ALA A 29 -37.54 2.10 -6.20
N VAL A 30 -37.17 1.11 -5.38
CA VAL A 30 -37.85 0.63 -4.14
C VAL A 30 -37.35 -0.79 -3.75
N PHE A 31 -36.04 -1.05 -3.78
CA PHE A 31 -35.50 -2.19 -2.99
C PHE A 31 -34.06 -2.01 -2.48
N LEU A 32 -33.66 -0.79 -2.11
CA LEU A 32 -32.43 -0.54 -1.31
C LEU A 32 -32.61 0.66 -0.39
N SER A 33 -33.66 0.65 0.44
CA SER A 33 -33.95 1.72 1.40
C SER A 33 -33.61 1.35 2.85
N THR A 34 -32.56 0.55 3.07
CA THR A 34 -31.88 0.42 4.37
C THR A 34 -30.45 -0.11 4.24
N ILE A 35 -29.60 0.54 3.42
CA ILE A 35 -28.18 0.66 3.79
C ILE A 35 -27.70 2.05 3.35
N SER A 36 -27.82 3.01 4.25
CA SER A 36 -27.06 4.25 4.17
C SER A 36 -25.57 3.93 4.36
N LEU A 37 -24.86 3.53 3.30
CA LEU A 37 -23.40 3.32 3.33
C LEU A 37 -22.59 4.62 3.49
N SER A 38 -23.24 5.75 3.74
CA SER A 38 -22.59 7.04 4.03
C SER A 38 -22.27 7.26 5.52
N ALA A 39 -22.43 6.24 6.38
CA ALA A 39 -22.02 6.28 7.79
C ALA A 39 -21.50 4.89 8.25
N GLY A 40 -20.33 4.51 7.74
CA GLY A 40 -19.68 3.25 8.13
C GLY A 40 -18.26 3.04 7.60
N LEU A 41 -17.80 3.86 6.65
CA LEU A 41 -16.38 4.01 6.33
C LEU A 41 -15.86 5.34 6.91
N THR A 42 -16.14 5.60 8.18
CA THR A 42 -15.11 6.25 9.01
C THR A 42 -13.98 5.23 9.15
N GLY A 43 -13.25 5.01 8.04
CA GLY A 43 -11.95 4.38 8.11
C GLY A 43 -11.20 5.19 9.15
N CYS A 44 -10.72 4.52 10.20
CA CYS A 44 -9.75 5.10 11.11
C CYS A 44 -8.72 5.76 10.20
N ALA A 45 -8.66 7.09 10.18
CA ALA A 45 -7.65 7.75 9.38
C ALA A 45 -6.33 7.15 9.81
N THR A 46 -5.64 6.47 8.89
CA THR A 46 -4.42 5.73 9.19
C THR A 46 -3.38 6.76 9.63
N ALA A 47 -3.28 6.97 10.93
CA ALA A 47 -2.39 7.94 11.52
C ALA A 47 -1.01 7.30 11.68
N PRO A 48 0.07 8.08 11.50
CA PRO A 48 1.41 7.62 11.83
C PRO A 48 1.45 7.09 13.28
N ALA A 49 2.22 6.03 13.50
CA ALA A 49 2.28 5.36 14.80
C ALA A 49 2.83 6.25 15.91
N GLY A 50 3.52 7.34 15.55
CA GLY A 50 4.22 8.21 16.49
C GLY A 50 5.33 7.45 17.17
N ARG A 51 5.37 7.47 18.51
CA ARG A 51 6.34 6.70 19.30
C ARG A 51 5.76 5.34 19.67
N VAL A 52 6.58 4.30 19.53
CA VAL A 52 6.23 2.93 19.88
C VAL A 52 7.12 2.48 21.05
N SER A 53 6.59 1.60 21.92
CA SER A 53 7.32 1.08 23.08
C SER A 53 8.50 0.20 22.63
N ALA A 54 9.72 0.61 22.99
CA ALA A 54 10.95 -0.10 22.61
C ALA A 54 11.09 -1.50 23.21
N VAL A 55 10.44 -1.77 24.35
CA VAL A 55 10.56 -3.07 25.05
C VAL A 55 9.96 -4.19 24.20
N ASP A 56 8.78 -3.93 23.64
CA ASP A 56 8.02 -4.93 22.87
C ASP A 56 8.45 -4.95 21.40
N SER A 57 8.71 -3.79 20.80
CA SER A 57 9.03 -3.69 19.36
C SER A 57 10.52 -3.80 19.03
N ARG A 58 11.41 -3.61 20.01
CA ARG A 58 12.88 -3.49 19.82
C ARG A 58 13.32 -2.31 18.96
N MET A 59 12.41 -1.37 18.69
CA MET A 59 12.68 -0.12 18.00
C MET A 59 13.40 0.88 18.91
N ASP A 60 14.15 1.82 18.34
CA ASP A 60 14.73 2.94 19.08
C ASP A 60 13.59 3.76 19.72
N ALA A 61 13.63 3.88 21.05
CA ALA A 61 12.63 4.62 21.82
C ALA A 61 12.53 6.11 21.41
N ARG A 62 13.55 6.64 20.74
CA ARG A 62 13.61 8.00 20.22
C ARG A 62 13.02 8.13 18.82
N HIS A 63 12.84 7.02 18.10
CA HIS A 63 12.25 7.07 16.77
C HIS A 63 10.77 7.47 16.84
N GLN A 64 10.38 8.35 15.92
CA GLN A 64 9.01 8.82 15.75
C GLN A 64 8.58 8.53 14.32
N PHE A 65 7.69 7.55 14.18
CA PHE A 65 7.08 7.20 12.90
C PHE A 65 6.23 8.37 12.40
N GLN A 66 6.57 8.85 11.21
CA GLN A 66 5.93 9.99 10.57
C GLN A 66 5.03 9.59 9.39
N PHE A 67 5.19 8.37 8.88
CA PHE A 67 4.39 7.84 7.78
C PHE A 67 3.72 6.52 8.11
N LEU A 68 4.47 5.54 8.63
CA LEU A 68 3.96 4.22 8.96
C LEU A 68 3.05 4.29 10.19
N SER A 69 1.88 3.67 10.07
CA SER A 69 0.97 3.37 11.17
C SER A 69 1.37 2.09 11.89
N ARG A 70 0.68 1.78 12.99
CA ARG A 70 0.89 0.52 13.72
C ARG A 70 0.59 -0.71 12.86
N ASP A 71 -0.41 -0.63 11.99
CA ASP A 71 -0.76 -1.73 11.09
C ASP A 71 0.28 -1.89 9.98
N ASP A 72 0.88 -0.80 9.50
CA ASP A 72 1.97 -0.87 8.53
C ASP A 72 3.24 -1.48 9.14
N ILE A 73 3.51 -1.17 10.41
CA ILE A 73 4.61 -1.80 11.16
C ILE A 73 4.36 -3.31 11.24
N ALA A 74 3.18 -3.75 11.66
CA ALA A 74 2.82 -5.17 11.72
C ALA A 74 2.88 -5.87 10.35
N LEU A 75 2.45 -5.18 9.29
CA LEU A 75 2.61 -5.63 7.91
C LEU A 75 4.09 -5.91 7.60
N PHE A 76 4.99 -4.97 7.85
CA PHE A 76 6.41 -5.18 7.56
C PHE A 76 7.07 -6.20 8.50
N GLU A 77 6.68 -6.29 9.77
CA GLU A 77 7.14 -7.36 10.67
C GLU A 77 6.82 -8.75 10.11
N ALA A 78 5.68 -8.91 9.43
CA ALA A 78 5.30 -10.16 8.77
C ALA A 78 6.02 -10.38 7.44
N LEU A 79 6.22 -9.33 6.63
CA LEU A 79 6.79 -9.45 5.29
C LEU A 79 8.32 -9.59 5.28
N LEU A 80 9.03 -8.86 6.14
CA LEU A 80 10.49 -8.79 6.10
C LEU A 80 11.19 -10.17 6.29
N PRO A 81 10.71 -11.06 7.18
CA PRO A 81 11.25 -12.42 7.28
C PRO A 81 11.18 -13.23 5.98
N ALA A 82 10.13 -13.02 5.18
CA ALA A 82 9.98 -13.68 3.89
C ALA A 82 10.85 -13.04 2.81
N MET A 83 10.98 -11.70 2.82
CA MET A 83 11.79 -10.96 1.85
C MET A 83 13.30 -11.20 2.01
N PHE A 84 13.77 -11.41 3.24
CA PHE A 84 15.18 -11.51 3.59
C PHE A 84 15.55 -12.86 4.20
N ALA A 85 14.89 -13.93 3.74
CA ALA A 85 15.20 -15.28 4.16
C ALA A 85 16.68 -15.59 3.87
N GLY A 86 17.44 -16.01 4.90
CA GLY A 86 18.87 -16.29 4.81
C GLY A 86 19.80 -15.07 4.94
N ALA A 87 19.27 -13.84 4.82
CA ALA A 87 20.05 -12.61 5.06
C ALA A 87 19.88 -12.09 6.51
N LEU A 88 18.79 -12.47 7.18
CA LEU A 88 18.56 -12.11 8.59
C LEU A 88 19.39 -12.99 9.53
N PRO A 89 19.90 -12.43 10.65
CA PRO A 89 20.60 -13.20 11.69
C PRO A 89 19.81 -14.43 12.16
N GLU A 90 20.51 -15.51 12.51
CA GLU A 90 19.88 -16.71 13.08
C GLU A 90 19.45 -16.51 14.53
N GLU A 91 20.21 -15.72 15.31
CA GLU A 91 19.90 -15.45 16.71
C GLU A 91 18.58 -14.64 16.82
N PRO A 92 17.58 -15.12 17.59
CA PRO A 92 16.24 -14.52 17.61
C PRO A 92 16.19 -13.05 17.99
N ASN A 93 17.01 -12.58 18.94
CA ASN A 93 16.99 -11.17 19.34
C ASN A 93 17.63 -10.27 18.28
N GLN A 94 18.78 -10.63 17.74
CA GLN A 94 19.45 -9.92 16.65
C GLN A 94 18.57 -9.85 15.41
N ARG A 95 17.85 -10.95 15.09
CA ARG A 95 16.85 -10.96 14.01
C ARG A 95 15.77 -9.91 14.24
N ARG A 96 15.21 -9.83 15.45
CA ARG A 96 14.18 -8.82 15.79
C ARG A 96 14.72 -7.40 15.67
N PHE A 97 15.95 -7.15 16.13
CA PHE A 97 16.59 -5.84 15.97
C PHE A 97 16.82 -5.47 14.50
N ALA A 98 17.29 -6.40 13.67
CA ALA A 98 17.48 -6.16 12.24
C ALA A 98 16.16 -5.83 11.53
N ILE A 99 15.07 -6.53 11.89
CA ILE A 99 13.72 -6.24 11.38
C ILE A 99 13.26 -4.86 11.84
N ALA A 100 13.31 -4.57 13.15
CA ALA A 100 12.87 -3.30 13.73
C ALA A 100 13.62 -2.10 13.11
N GLY A 101 14.95 -2.16 13.05
CA GLY A 101 15.76 -1.11 12.43
C GLY A 101 15.47 -0.94 10.94
N THR A 102 15.14 -2.01 10.23
CA THR A 102 14.72 -1.92 8.82
C THR A 102 13.39 -1.21 8.67
N ILE A 103 12.42 -1.46 9.55
CA ILE A 103 11.11 -0.78 9.54
C ILE A 103 11.27 0.72 9.81
N GLU A 104 12.12 1.10 10.76
CA GLU A 104 12.44 2.51 11.00
C GLU A 104 13.04 3.18 9.77
N ARG A 105 13.98 2.51 9.09
CA ARG A 105 14.59 3.02 7.85
C ARG A 105 13.59 3.10 6.69
N ILE A 106 12.61 2.20 6.64
CA ILE A 106 11.49 2.29 5.69
C ILE A 106 10.69 3.58 5.92
N ASP A 107 10.29 3.87 7.16
CA ASP A 107 9.57 5.10 7.50
C ASP A 107 10.39 6.34 7.11
N GLN A 108 11.65 6.40 7.55
CA GLN A 108 12.56 7.49 7.25
C GLN A 108 12.73 7.71 5.75
N GLY A 109 12.85 6.63 4.97
CA GLY A 109 12.97 6.69 3.52
C GLY A 109 11.71 7.23 2.85
N ILE A 110 10.53 6.74 3.22
CA ILE A 110 9.25 7.16 2.63
C ILE A 110 8.98 8.64 2.91
N VAL A 111 9.31 9.14 4.09
CA VAL A 111 9.15 10.56 4.46
C VAL A 111 9.93 11.48 3.52
N LYS A 112 11.00 11.00 2.87
CA LYS A 112 11.77 11.78 1.88
C LYS A 112 11.18 11.76 0.47
N PHE A 113 10.17 10.95 0.21
CA PHE A 113 9.52 10.91 -1.10
C PHE A 113 8.61 12.12 -1.32
N GLY A 114 8.37 12.48 -2.59
CA GLY A 114 7.40 13.51 -2.93
C GLY A 114 5.96 13.13 -2.53
N PRO A 115 5.05 14.11 -2.32
CA PRO A 115 3.70 13.86 -1.81
C PRO A 115 2.87 12.85 -2.61
N ALA A 116 3.03 12.84 -3.94
CA ALA A 116 2.34 11.90 -4.82
C ALA A 116 2.74 10.44 -4.51
N ASN A 117 4.04 10.17 -4.39
CA ASN A 117 4.55 8.83 -4.09
C ASN A 117 4.16 8.38 -2.67
N GLN A 118 4.20 9.29 -1.69
CA GLN A 118 3.71 9.01 -0.34
C GLN A 118 2.22 8.61 -0.35
N GLN A 119 1.40 9.31 -1.13
CA GLN A 119 -0.03 9.00 -1.25
C GLN A 119 -0.27 7.63 -1.93
N GLU A 120 0.49 7.28 -2.95
CA GLU A 120 0.40 5.96 -3.59
C GLU A 120 0.76 4.83 -2.62
N LEU A 121 1.83 5.00 -1.83
CA LEU A 121 2.21 4.03 -0.80
C LEU A 121 1.17 3.93 0.31
N ARG A 122 0.57 5.06 0.73
CA ARG A 122 -0.51 5.06 1.72
C ARG A 122 -1.70 4.23 1.23
N LYS A 123 -2.12 4.42 -0.03
CA LYS A 123 -3.19 3.62 -0.67
C LYS A 123 -2.84 2.14 -0.72
N LEU A 124 -1.60 1.80 -1.07
CA LEU A 124 -1.12 0.41 -1.10
C LEU A 124 -1.19 -0.24 0.28
N PHE A 125 -0.72 0.45 1.32
CA PHE A 125 -0.69 -0.09 2.67
C PHE A 125 -2.09 -0.15 3.29
N ASP A 126 -2.94 0.86 3.08
CA ASP A 126 -4.35 0.82 3.50
C ASP A 126 -5.10 -0.35 2.86
N LEU A 127 -4.83 -0.61 1.57
CA LEU A 127 -5.38 -1.75 0.85
C LEU A 127 -4.92 -3.10 1.45
N LEU A 128 -3.67 -3.19 1.91
CA LEU A 128 -3.13 -4.40 2.52
C LEU A 128 -3.56 -4.57 3.98
N ASN A 129 -3.89 -3.49 4.67
CA ASN A 129 -4.35 -3.52 6.06
C ASN A 129 -5.87 -3.64 6.20
N PHE A 130 -6.63 -3.28 5.16
CA PHE A 130 -8.07 -3.50 5.14
C PHE A 130 -8.41 -4.95 4.79
N ALA A 131 -9.01 -5.67 5.74
CA ALA A 131 -9.23 -7.12 5.64
C ALA A 131 -9.94 -7.58 4.33
N PRO A 132 -11.02 -6.93 3.85
CA PRO A 132 -11.66 -7.35 2.60
C PRO A 132 -10.72 -7.31 1.38
N THR A 133 -9.92 -6.26 1.25
CA THR A 133 -8.99 -6.12 0.13
C THR A 133 -7.74 -6.99 0.32
N ARG A 134 -7.24 -7.14 1.55
CA ARG A 134 -6.16 -8.08 1.88
C ARG A 134 -6.55 -9.51 1.49
N ILE A 135 -7.73 -9.96 1.86
CA ILE A 135 -8.21 -11.31 1.53
C ILE A 135 -8.40 -11.45 0.01
N ALA A 136 -9.09 -10.51 -0.62
CA ALA A 136 -9.40 -10.61 -2.05
C ALA A 136 -8.15 -10.53 -2.94
N LEU A 137 -7.21 -9.63 -2.64
CA LEU A 137 -6.09 -9.30 -3.52
C LEU A 137 -4.79 -9.99 -3.09
N ALA A 138 -4.52 -10.07 -1.79
CA ALA A 138 -3.33 -10.74 -1.26
C ALA A 138 -3.56 -12.23 -0.98
N ARG A 139 -4.81 -12.68 -0.84
CA ARG A 139 -5.18 -14.04 -0.36
C ARG A 139 -4.59 -14.37 1.00
N VAL A 140 -4.55 -13.36 1.88
CA VAL A 140 -4.07 -13.46 3.25
C VAL A 140 -5.26 -13.27 4.19
N TRP A 141 -5.67 -14.37 4.84
CA TRP A 141 -6.84 -14.41 5.71
C TRP A 141 -6.55 -13.87 7.11
N SER A 142 -5.44 -14.32 7.69
CA SER A 142 -4.97 -13.87 8.99
C SER A 142 -4.65 -12.38 8.98
N ASP A 143 -4.78 -11.73 10.14
CA ASP A 143 -4.15 -10.43 10.36
C ASP A 143 -2.62 -10.57 10.34
N TRP A 144 -1.92 -9.52 9.93
CA TRP A 144 -0.47 -9.54 9.72
C TRP A 144 0.35 -10.12 10.88
N PRO A 145 0.07 -9.81 12.17
CA PRO A 145 0.80 -10.42 13.29
C PRO A 145 0.70 -11.95 13.37
N SER A 146 -0.33 -12.53 12.75
CA SER A 146 -0.63 -13.96 12.72
C SER A 146 -0.27 -14.61 11.38
N VAL A 147 0.31 -13.86 10.44
CA VAL A 147 0.74 -14.39 9.13
C VAL A 147 2.05 -15.14 9.29
N SER A 148 2.09 -16.37 8.79
CA SER A 148 3.32 -17.15 8.77
C SER A 148 4.29 -16.62 7.70
N THR A 149 5.60 -16.83 7.88
CA THR A 149 6.60 -16.47 6.86
C THR A 149 6.33 -17.15 5.51
N ALA A 150 5.81 -18.38 5.52
CA ALA A 150 5.45 -19.10 4.30
C ALA A 150 4.25 -18.45 3.57
N ASP A 151 3.24 -18.00 4.31
CA ASP A 151 2.08 -17.31 3.73
C ASP A 151 2.46 -15.93 3.18
N ALA A 152 3.35 -15.21 3.88
CA ALA A 152 3.93 -13.95 3.41
C ALA A 152 4.73 -14.14 2.11
N ASP A 153 5.60 -15.16 2.03
CA ASP A 153 6.31 -15.50 0.79
C ASP A 153 5.33 -15.84 -0.35
N ALA A 154 4.33 -16.69 -0.05
CA ALA A 154 3.34 -17.07 -1.05
C ALA A 154 2.55 -15.86 -1.56
N PHE A 155 2.23 -14.90 -0.70
CA PHE A 155 1.64 -13.61 -1.07
C PHE A 155 2.56 -12.82 -2.01
N LEU A 156 3.81 -12.59 -1.61
CA LEU A 156 4.78 -11.82 -2.39
C LEU A 156 5.00 -12.46 -3.77
N ARG A 157 5.13 -13.78 -3.84
CA ARG A 157 5.29 -14.52 -5.10
C ARG A 157 4.07 -14.40 -6.01
N ARG A 158 2.84 -14.47 -5.47
CA ARG A 158 1.61 -14.27 -6.25
C ARG A 158 1.57 -12.89 -6.88
N TRP A 159 1.95 -11.85 -6.13
CA TRP A 159 1.97 -10.49 -6.65
C TRP A 159 3.09 -10.28 -7.66
N ARG A 160 4.30 -10.80 -7.38
CA ARG A 160 5.43 -10.81 -8.31
C ARG A 160 5.06 -11.42 -9.67
N ASP A 161 4.42 -12.59 -9.65
CA ASP A 161 4.13 -13.37 -10.85
C ASP A 161 2.76 -12.99 -11.48
N SER A 162 2.11 -11.94 -10.98
CA SER A 162 0.80 -11.49 -11.44
C SER A 162 0.86 -10.83 -12.81
N ARG A 163 -0.09 -11.17 -13.69
CA ARG A 163 -0.33 -10.47 -14.96
C ARG A 163 -1.06 -9.14 -14.80
N ILE A 164 -1.62 -8.87 -13.61
CA ILE A 164 -2.28 -7.61 -13.29
C ILE A 164 -1.19 -6.62 -12.87
N GLY A 165 -0.90 -5.65 -13.74
CA GLY A 165 0.20 -4.70 -13.54
C GLY A 165 0.16 -3.98 -12.18
N LEU A 166 -1.04 -3.67 -11.67
CA LEU A 166 -1.20 -3.06 -10.34
C LEU A 166 -0.63 -3.93 -9.21
N LEU A 167 -0.86 -5.24 -9.22
CA LEU A 167 -0.38 -6.15 -8.18
C LEU A 167 1.13 -6.36 -8.28
N ASN A 168 1.64 -6.52 -9.51
CA ASN A 168 3.08 -6.63 -9.75
C ASN A 168 3.82 -5.34 -9.33
N ASN A 169 3.28 -4.16 -9.65
CA ASN A 169 3.82 -2.88 -9.19
C ASN A 169 3.79 -2.77 -7.66
N GLY A 170 2.74 -3.27 -7.00
CA GLY A 170 2.68 -3.36 -5.54
C GLY A 170 3.82 -4.21 -4.97
N TYR A 171 4.11 -5.37 -5.57
CA TYR A 171 5.26 -6.19 -5.20
C TYR A 171 6.59 -5.46 -5.40
N ILE A 172 6.77 -4.78 -6.54
CA ILE A 172 7.98 -3.99 -6.83
C ILE A 172 8.16 -2.89 -5.79
N ALA A 173 7.10 -2.17 -5.43
CA ALA A 173 7.15 -1.10 -4.44
C ALA A 173 7.58 -1.62 -3.05
N LEU A 174 6.90 -2.67 -2.54
CA LEU A 174 7.24 -3.30 -1.26
C LEU A 174 8.69 -3.79 -1.26
N THR A 175 9.08 -4.50 -2.31
CA THR A 175 10.42 -5.09 -2.45
C THR A 175 11.49 -4.02 -2.53
N LYS A 176 11.29 -2.98 -3.33
CA LYS A 176 12.28 -1.90 -3.50
C LYS A 176 12.49 -1.13 -2.20
N ILE A 177 11.41 -0.77 -1.51
CA ILE A 177 11.50 -0.02 -0.25
C ILE A 177 12.19 -0.86 0.82
N GLY A 178 11.79 -2.13 0.98
CA GLY A 178 12.44 -3.05 1.90
C GLY A 178 13.93 -3.23 1.60
N ASN A 179 14.30 -3.48 0.32
CA ASN A 179 15.70 -3.70 -0.07
C ASN A 179 16.56 -2.46 0.17
N VAL A 180 16.08 -1.28 -0.18
CA VAL A 180 16.81 -0.02 0.05
C VAL A 180 17.00 0.21 1.54
N ALA A 181 15.97 -0.04 2.37
CA ALA A 181 16.07 0.12 3.81
C ALA A 181 16.98 -0.93 4.48
N PHE A 182 17.01 -2.16 3.99
CA PHE A 182 17.85 -3.23 4.53
C PHE A 182 19.30 -3.09 4.05
N TYR A 183 19.57 -3.27 2.77
CA TYR A 183 20.92 -3.27 2.22
C TYR A 183 21.56 -1.86 2.13
N GLY A 184 20.78 -0.79 2.30
CA GLY A 184 21.30 0.57 2.37
C GLY A 184 22.02 0.90 3.68
N HIS A 185 21.89 0.04 4.71
CA HIS A 185 22.48 0.28 6.03
C HIS A 185 23.82 -0.42 6.20
N GLU A 186 24.73 0.21 6.96
CA GLU A 186 26.11 -0.25 7.13
C GLU A 186 26.21 -1.65 7.73
N ASP A 187 25.33 -1.99 8.67
CA ASP A 187 25.23 -3.33 9.26
C ASP A 187 25.03 -4.44 8.21
N HIS A 188 24.51 -4.12 7.03
CA HIS A 188 24.12 -5.08 6.00
C HIS A 188 24.95 -4.98 4.72
N TRP A 189 25.89 -4.03 4.60
CA TRP A 189 26.72 -3.87 3.40
C TRP A 189 27.56 -5.11 3.07
N HIS A 190 28.05 -5.79 4.11
CA HIS A 190 28.82 -7.03 3.94
C HIS A 190 28.01 -8.13 3.22
N LEU A 191 26.67 -8.14 3.35
CA LEU A 191 25.79 -9.11 2.70
C LEU A 191 25.66 -8.87 1.18
N SER A 192 25.88 -7.63 0.71
CA SER A 192 25.90 -7.29 -0.70
C SER A 192 27.30 -7.30 -1.32
N GLY A 193 28.33 -7.59 -0.50
CA GLY A 193 29.74 -7.49 -0.91
C GLY A 193 30.23 -6.06 -1.04
N TYR A 194 29.47 -5.08 -0.56
CA TYR A 194 29.89 -3.68 -0.55
C TYR A 194 30.80 -3.42 0.67
N PRO A 195 32.04 -2.96 0.48
CA PRO A 195 32.96 -2.71 1.60
C PRO A 195 32.64 -1.40 2.35
N GLY A 196 31.62 -0.66 1.93
CA GLY A 196 31.36 0.68 2.42
C GLY A 196 32.09 1.77 1.62
N PRO A 197 31.81 3.05 1.92
CA PRO A 197 32.54 4.16 1.34
C PRO A 197 34.02 4.11 1.78
N PRO A 198 34.97 4.46 0.90
CA PRO A 198 36.38 4.53 1.29
C PRO A 198 36.60 5.50 2.46
N ALA A 199 37.53 5.20 3.36
CA ALA A 199 37.80 6.02 4.55
C ALA A 199 38.06 7.50 4.21
N TRP A 200 38.86 7.77 3.17
CA TRP A 200 39.15 9.14 2.73
C TRP A 200 37.89 9.93 2.34
N MET A 201 36.87 9.25 1.81
CA MET A 201 35.62 9.87 1.39
C MET A 201 34.75 10.23 2.60
N VAL A 202 34.72 9.35 3.60
CA VAL A 202 34.03 9.56 4.88
C VAL A 202 34.62 10.77 5.61
N ASP A 203 35.95 10.91 5.63
CA ASP A 203 36.65 12.01 6.29
C ASP A 203 36.44 13.36 5.58
N ALA A 204 36.45 13.34 4.24
CA ALA A 204 36.43 14.54 3.42
C ALA A 204 35.02 15.14 3.27
N LEU A 205 33.98 14.32 3.12
CA LEU A 205 32.68 14.81 2.65
C LEU A 205 31.71 15.12 3.81
N PRO A 206 31.00 16.26 3.75
CA PRO A 206 30.16 16.74 4.85
C PRO A 206 28.94 15.83 5.13
N GLN A 207 28.42 15.13 4.12
CA GLN A 207 27.25 14.25 4.30
C GLN A 207 27.52 13.00 5.15
N PHE A 208 28.78 12.65 5.41
CA PHE A 208 29.13 11.55 6.31
C PHE A 208 29.40 12.03 7.75
N LYS A 209 29.37 13.34 7.99
CA LYS A 209 29.58 13.92 9.32
C LYS A 209 28.22 14.01 10.03
N PRO A 210 28.12 13.62 11.32
CA PRO A 210 26.90 13.82 12.08
C PRO A 210 26.54 15.30 12.06
N ALA A 211 25.25 15.61 11.86
CA ALA A 211 24.78 17.00 11.95
C ALA A 211 25.07 17.52 13.37
N VAL A 212 25.85 18.61 13.44
CA VAL A 212 26.19 19.33 14.68
C VAL A 212 24.97 20.06 15.23
#